data_AF-A0A3C0CRR1-F1
#
_entry.id   AF-A0A3C0CRR1-F1
#
_cell.length_a   1.000
_cell.length_b   1.000
_cell.length_c   1.000
_cell.angle_alpha   90.00
_cell.angle_beta   90.00
_cell.angle_gamma   90.00
#
_symmetry.space_group_name_H-M   'P 1'
#
loop_
_entity.id
_entity.type
_entity.pdbx_description
1 polymer ?
#
loop_
_entity_poly.entity_id
_entity_poly.type
_entity_poly.pdbx_seq_one_letter_code
_entity_poly.pdbx_strand_id
1 'polypeptide(L)'
;LLNDENLIKVDTQTRDNYLRVDYPQGAQYVWISNPASVNIPFNTETAPVADNKTIQPFQLTAGEFKQFWITVKVPKNARPGIYTGSITIACGGTKAAAVPLAVRVLPFQLPRPMTNYDLSREYYTMLYNSPHYRNILQANGGNTAHADRKMRALYQNMRDHNILNPLFPDYRPEFKDSFIRELRIMKSAGISTDPLFGGIPGFPSYNWLFSPDVKDKPMAEQPMPQDFIQKVDEAYKIVTKELGHHRVYCFGWDEPSMGILVTQRKPWKYIADKDMQICSTGNDRHLLYAGYNEDFCNTAGTPTRERADKWHAMGNRIMSYANPHTGPENPDFMRRVHGLHLYKANHDGIGNYILSCTGWNDFLGSYNFRGFNMTYPTRDGVIDTLEWEGIREAVDDVRYATKLKQLAQKAIATGKTEAVYAGRRALQWLELLDEKSADLNAARMEMINYILKLDAIK
;
A
#
# COMPACT_ATOMS: atom_id res chain seq x y z
N LEU A 1 5.44 10.06 12.73
CA LEU A 1 6.42 11.11 12.42
C LEU A 1 5.79 12.44 12.75
N LEU A 2 6.23 13.08 13.84
CA LEU A 2 5.55 14.25 14.40
C LEU A 2 6.35 15.52 14.14
N ASN A 3 5.66 16.59 13.78
CA ASN A 3 6.18 17.95 13.76
C ASN A 3 6.09 18.59 15.15
N ASP A 4 5.07 18.28 15.93
CA ASP A 4 4.97 18.67 17.34
C ASP A 4 5.12 17.46 18.26
N GLU A 5 6.21 17.40 19.01
CA GLU A 5 6.45 16.30 19.94
C GLU A 5 5.40 16.23 21.06
N ASN A 6 4.74 17.34 21.37
CA ASN A 6 3.72 17.40 22.43
C ASN A 6 2.35 16.92 21.95
N LEU A 7 2.19 16.53 20.67
CA LEU A 7 0.97 15.88 20.20
C LEU A 7 0.73 14.57 20.97
N ILE A 8 1.80 13.86 21.34
CA ILE A 8 1.73 12.63 22.13
C ILE A 8 2.42 12.87 23.47
N LYS A 9 1.69 12.64 24.54
CA LYS A 9 2.23 12.62 25.90
C LYS A 9 2.37 11.16 26.33
N VAL A 10 3.57 10.77 26.73
CA VAL A 10 3.87 9.44 27.27
C VAL A 10 4.14 9.59 28.77
N ASP A 11 3.37 8.89 29.58
CA ASP A 11 3.64 8.71 31.01
C ASP A 11 4.48 7.44 31.19
N THR A 12 5.76 7.60 31.52
CA THR A 12 6.68 6.46 31.66
C THR A 12 6.51 5.72 32.99
N GLN A 13 5.84 6.33 33.98
CA GLN A 13 5.57 5.68 35.27
C GLN A 13 4.39 4.73 35.15
N THR A 14 3.27 5.21 34.59
CA THR A 14 2.06 4.39 34.40
C THR A 14 2.08 3.60 33.09
N ARG A 15 2.98 3.95 32.17
CA ARG A 15 3.07 3.42 30.80
C ARG A 15 1.85 3.76 29.96
N ASP A 16 1.24 4.91 30.23
CA ASP A 16 0.07 5.40 29.50
C ASP A 16 0.45 6.40 28.41
N ASN A 17 -0.28 6.33 27.30
CA ASN A 17 -0.13 7.23 26.17
C ASN A 17 -1.36 8.12 26.04
N TYR A 18 -1.15 9.40 25.77
CA TYR A 18 -2.22 10.36 25.59
C TYR A 18 -2.01 11.17 24.32
N LEU A 19 -3.09 11.44 23.60
CA LEU A 19 -3.14 12.25 22.39
C LEU A 19 -3.68 13.63 22.72
N ARG A 20 -2.97 14.68 22.29
CA ARG A 20 -3.49 16.05 22.36
C ARG A 20 -4.62 16.24 21.33
N VAL A 21 -5.71 16.82 21.79
CA VAL A 21 -6.90 17.17 21.01
C VAL A 21 -7.26 18.62 21.30
N ASP A 22 -7.24 19.46 20.27
CA ASP A 22 -7.31 20.92 20.41
C ASP A 22 -8.75 21.42 20.25
N TYR A 23 -9.60 21.17 21.25
CA TYR A 23 -11.00 21.62 21.25
C TYR A 23 -11.12 23.15 21.31
N PRO A 24 -12.24 23.74 20.86
CA PRO A 24 -12.46 25.19 20.96
C PRO A 24 -12.36 25.76 22.39
N GLN A 25 -12.62 24.92 23.40
CA GLN A 25 -12.55 25.29 24.82
C GLN A 25 -11.14 25.16 25.41
N GLY A 26 -10.21 24.56 24.67
CA GLY A 26 -8.84 24.31 25.11
C GLY A 26 -8.32 22.93 24.70
N ALA A 27 -7.00 22.81 24.63
CA ALA A 27 -6.33 21.54 24.39
C ALA A 27 -6.56 20.55 25.55
N GLN A 28 -6.82 19.29 25.21
CA GLN A 28 -7.01 18.20 26.16
C GLN A 28 -6.18 16.99 25.74
N TYR A 29 -5.79 16.17 26.72
CA TYR A 29 -5.11 14.91 26.47
C TYR A 29 -6.09 13.74 26.63
N VAL A 30 -6.39 13.07 25.52
CA VAL A 30 -7.25 11.86 25.48
C VAL A 30 -6.38 10.63 25.67
N TRP A 31 -6.75 9.75 26.57
CA TRP A 31 -6.04 8.50 26.82
C TRP A 31 -6.20 7.53 25.65
N ILE A 32 -5.09 7.09 25.07
CA ILE A 32 -5.02 6.25 23.85
C ILE A 32 -4.27 4.93 24.08
N SER A 33 -4.07 4.54 25.34
CA SER A 33 -3.57 3.21 25.74
C SER A 33 -4.49 2.53 26.75
N ASN A 34 -5.73 2.99 26.84
CA ASN A 34 -6.72 2.42 27.74
C ASN A 34 -7.00 0.95 27.37
N PRO A 35 -7.22 0.07 28.37
CA PRO A 35 -7.61 -1.32 28.12
C PRO A 35 -8.92 -1.44 27.36
N ALA A 36 -9.11 -2.52 26.62
CA ALA A 36 -10.33 -2.78 25.84
C ALA A 36 -11.62 -2.82 26.68
N SER A 37 -11.53 -3.08 28.00
CA SER A 37 -12.66 -3.03 28.93
C SER A 37 -13.12 -1.60 29.25
N VAL A 38 -12.29 -0.59 28.97
CA VAL A 38 -12.59 0.82 29.18
C VAL A 38 -12.93 1.43 27.84
N ASN A 39 -14.17 1.87 27.66
CA ASN A 39 -14.56 2.59 26.46
C ASN A 39 -14.31 4.10 26.64
N ILE A 40 -13.40 4.65 25.83
CA ILE A 40 -13.17 6.09 25.74
C ILE A 40 -13.71 6.54 24.37
N PRO A 41 -14.90 7.15 24.30
CA PRO A 41 -15.47 7.61 23.04
C PRO A 41 -14.52 8.59 22.35
N PHE A 42 -14.01 8.18 21.18
CA PHE A 42 -13.11 9.01 20.42
C PHE A 42 -13.37 8.83 18.92
N ASN A 43 -13.66 9.95 18.26
CA ASN A 43 -13.98 9.97 16.83
C ASN A 43 -13.04 10.94 16.13
N THR A 44 -12.05 10.41 15.43
CA THR A 44 -11.02 11.18 14.72
C THR A 44 -11.58 11.99 13.56
N GLU A 45 -12.80 11.70 13.10
CA GLU A 45 -13.45 12.45 12.03
C GLU A 45 -14.12 13.74 12.52
N THR A 46 -14.33 13.89 13.83
CA THR A 46 -14.95 15.09 14.43
C THR A 46 -14.06 15.75 15.48
N ALA A 47 -13.21 14.99 16.16
CA ALA A 47 -12.23 15.50 17.09
C ALA A 47 -11.17 16.34 16.34
N PRO A 48 -10.78 17.53 16.85
CA PRO A 48 -9.77 18.39 16.25
C PRO A 48 -8.34 17.88 16.53
N VAL A 49 -8.05 16.67 16.03
CA VAL A 49 -6.71 16.08 16.07
C VAL A 49 -5.96 16.53 14.85
N ALA A 50 -4.84 17.22 15.03
CA ALA A 50 -3.93 17.58 13.97
C ALA A 50 -2.51 17.71 14.51
N ASP A 51 -1.54 17.30 13.70
CA ASP A 51 -0.15 17.67 13.92
C ASP A 51 0.13 19.06 13.33
N ASN A 52 1.21 19.70 13.78
CA ASN A 52 1.65 20.97 13.23
C ASN A 52 2.12 20.80 11.78
N LYS A 53 1.96 21.86 10.97
CA LYS A 53 2.41 21.85 9.55
C LYS A 53 3.92 21.92 9.39
N THR A 54 4.61 22.41 10.41
CA THR A 54 6.07 22.57 10.46
C THR A 54 6.57 22.09 11.81
N ILE A 55 7.80 21.62 11.85
CA ILE A 55 8.46 21.24 13.09
C ILE A 55 8.35 22.34 14.15
N GLN A 56 8.00 21.96 15.37
CA GLN A 56 7.89 22.84 16.53
C GLN A 56 9.16 22.74 17.40
N PRO A 57 9.39 23.71 18.30
CA PRO A 57 10.42 23.57 19.33
C PRO A 57 10.23 22.29 20.14
N PHE A 58 11.35 21.66 20.50
CA PHE A 58 11.39 20.44 21.29
C PHE A 58 12.37 20.58 22.46
N GLN A 59 12.21 19.74 23.47
CA GLN A 59 13.03 19.75 24.68
C GLN A 59 14.01 18.59 24.72
N LEU A 60 15.32 18.86 24.73
CA LEU A 60 16.33 17.83 24.98
C LEU A 60 16.52 17.61 26.48
N THR A 61 16.27 16.37 26.94
CA THR A 61 16.53 15.94 28.31
C THR A 61 17.91 15.31 28.41
N ALA A 62 18.64 15.61 29.49
CA ALA A 62 19.94 14.99 29.74
C ALA A 62 19.80 13.46 29.87
N GLY A 63 20.62 12.71 29.11
CA GLY A 63 20.60 11.25 29.10
C GLY A 63 19.59 10.61 28.13
N GLU A 64 18.81 11.40 27.41
CA GLU A 64 17.84 10.92 26.42
C GLU A 64 18.24 11.27 24.99
N PHE A 65 17.90 10.41 24.04
CA PHE A 65 18.07 10.66 22.61
C PHE A 65 16.76 11.12 21.99
N LYS A 66 16.85 12.04 21.03
CA LYS A 66 15.75 12.35 20.10
C LYS A 66 16.14 12.01 18.68
N GLN A 67 15.16 11.49 17.94
CA GLN A 67 15.31 11.12 16.55
C GLN A 67 14.50 12.09 15.68
N PHE A 68 15.06 12.43 14.52
CA PHE A 68 14.40 13.26 13.52
C PHE A 68 14.37 12.49 12.20
N TRP A 69 13.21 12.44 11.58
CA TRP A 69 13.05 11.89 10.24
C TRP A 69 13.04 13.02 9.21
N ILE A 70 13.77 12.83 8.11
CA ILE A 70 13.89 13.83 7.05
C ILE A 70 13.63 13.17 5.71
N THR A 71 12.55 13.58 5.05
CA THR A 71 12.22 13.16 3.69
C THR A 71 12.55 14.27 2.71
N VAL A 72 13.47 14.01 1.78
CA VAL A 72 13.83 14.95 0.71
C VAL A 72 13.05 14.62 -0.56
N LYS A 73 12.04 15.45 -0.89
CA LYS A 73 11.28 15.33 -2.14
C LYS A 73 11.96 16.10 -3.26
N VAL A 74 12.62 15.39 -4.19
CA VAL A 74 13.28 15.99 -5.36
C VAL A 74 12.23 16.35 -6.42
N PRO A 75 12.13 17.63 -6.85
CA PRO A 75 11.21 18.02 -7.93
C PRO A 75 11.53 17.32 -9.25
N LYS A 76 10.50 17.01 -10.05
CA LYS A 76 10.66 16.31 -11.36
C LYS A 76 11.60 17.03 -12.34
N ASN A 77 11.70 18.35 -12.24
CA ASN A 77 12.52 19.22 -13.07
C ASN A 77 13.84 19.67 -12.41
N ALA A 78 14.20 19.08 -11.26
CA ALA A 78 15.48 19.35 -10.62
C ALA A 78 16.65 18.97 -11.55
N ARG A 79 17.68 19.80 -11.60
CA ARG A 79 18.87 19.52 -12.41
C ARG A 79 19.72 18.47 -11.70
N PRO A 80 20.37 17.55 -12.43
CA PRO A 80 21.33 16.63 -11.83
C PRO A 80 22.50 17.41 -11.21
N GLY A 81 23.00 16.95 -10.07
CA GLY A 81 24.08 17.62 -9.36
C GLY A 81 24.10 17.34 -7.86
N ILE A 82 25.09 17.91 -7.16
CA ILE A 82 25.17 17.86 -5.70
C ILE A 82 24.61 19.18 -5.17
N TYR A 83 23.56 19.09 -4.36
CA TYR A 83 22.96 20.19 -3.64
C TYR A 83 23.45 20.13 -2.20
N THR A 84 23.97 21.24 -1.68
CA THR A 84 24.47 21.34 -0.30
C THR A 84 23.61 22.30 0.51
N GLY A 85 23.48 22.00 1.79
CA GLY A 85 22.75 22.80 2.76
C GLY A 85 23.11 22.39 4.18
N SER A 86 22.34 22.86 5.15
CA SER A 86 22.50 22.44 6.54
C SER A 86 21.16 22.44 7.28
N ILE A 87 21.02 21.51 8.22
CA ILE A 87 19.96 21.51 9.22
C ILE A 87 20.49 22.32 10.40
N THR A 88 19.86 23.45 10.69
CA THR A 88 20.29 24.32 11.79
C THR A 88 19.48 24.02 13.04
N ILE A 89 20.19 23.86 14.17
CA ILE A 89 19.59 23.68 15.50
C ILE A 89 19.81 24.99 16.27
N ALA A 90 18.74 25.56 16.81
CA ALA A 90 18.79 26.77 17.61
C ALA A 90 18.18 26.55 19.00
N CYS A 91 18.78 27.14 20.04
CA CYS A 91 18.30 27.14 21.41
C CYS A 91 18.06 28.59 21.85
N GLY A 92 16.85 28.91 22.31
CA GLY A 92 16.48 30.29 22.68
C GLY A 92 16.68 31.29 21.54
N GLY A 93 16.44 30.89 20.28
CA GLY A 93 16.68 31.71 19.09
C GLY A 93 18.14 31.86 18.67
N THR A 94 19.09 31.33 19.45
CA THR A 94 20.52 31.37 19.13
C THR A 94 20.95 30.06 18.49
N LYS A 95 21.70 30.12 17.38
CA LYS A 95 22.24 28.93 16.72
C LYS A 95 23.13 28.14 17.66
N ALA A 96 22.76 26.89 17.93
CA ALA A 96 23.49 25.97 18.79
C ALA A 96 24.38 25.00 17.98
N ALA A 97 23.87 24.49 16.85
CA ALA A 97 24.59 23.57 15.99
C ALA A 97 24.11 23.64 14.52
N ALA A 98 24.88 23.04 13.62
CA ALA A 98 24.46 22.81 12.24
C ALA A 98 24.93 21.43 11.77
N VAL A 99 24.03 20.66 11.18
CA VAL A 99 24.33 19.37 10.55
C VAL A 99 24.42 19.60 9.04
N PRO A 100 25.60 19.45 8.40
CA PRO A 100 25.71 19.60 6.95
C PRO A 100 24.92 18.50 6.24
N LEU A 101 24.21 18.87 5.17
CA LEU A 101 23.44 17.95 4.34
C LEU A 101 23.86 18.11 2.88
N ALA A 102 24.15 16.99 2.22
CA ALA A 102 24.40 16.94 0.79
C ALA A 102 23.45 15.95 0.11
N VAL A 103 22.79 16.38 -0.96
CA VAL A 103 21.84 15.57 -1.74
C VAL A 103 22.34 15.49 -3.17
N ARG A 104 22.62 14.27 -3.65
CA ARG A 104 22.96 14.03 -5.05
C ARG A 104 21.69 13.75 -5.86
N VAL A 105 21.32 14.67 -6.74
CA VAL A 105 20.28 14.47 -7.75
C VAL A 105 20.88 13.73 -8.95
N LEU A 106 20.35 12.55 -9.26
CA LEU A 106 20.83 11.68 -10.33
C LEU A 106 20.25 12.10 -11.70
N PRO A 107 20.93 11.81 -12.82
CA PRO A 107 20.52 12.20 -14.16
C PRO A 107 19.42 11.31 -14.78
N PHE A 108 18.53 10.74 -13.96
CA PHE A 108 17.42 9.92 -14.45
C PHE A 108 16.21 10.00 -13.52
N GLN A 109 15.04 9.68 -14.08
CA GLN A 109 13.80 9.51 -13.32
C GLN A 109 13.51 8.02 -13.09
N LEU A 110 12.92 7.70 -11.95
CA LEU A 110 12.48 6.36 -11.63
C LEU A 110 11.16 6.02 -12.37
N PRO A 111 11.09 4.88 -13.10
CA PRO A 111 9.88 4.46 -13.80
C PRO A 111 8.81 3.95 -12.83
N ARG A 112 7.65 3.52 -13.34
CA ARG A 112 6.73 2.65 -12.56
C ARG A 112 7.45 1.32 -12.25
N PRO A 113 7.14 0.68 -11.11
CA PRO A 113 7.72 -0.62 -10.80
C PRO A 113 7.15 -1.70 -11.74
N MET A 114 8.02 -2.50 -12.36
CA MET A 114 7.62 -3.64 -13.19
C MET A 114 8.03 -4.95 -12.51
N THR A 115 7.47 -6.08 -12.90
CA THR A 115 7.81 -7.37 -12.27
C THR A 115 9.23 -7.80 -12.62
N ASN A 116 9.80 -8.66 -11.78
CA ASN A 116 11.15 -9.17 -12.02
C ASN A 116 11.21 -10.14 -13.20
N TYR A 117 10.17 -10.92 -13.44
CA TYR A 117 10.18 -11.95 -14.50
C TYR A 117 9.78 -11.39 -15.88
N ASP A 118 8.99 -10.32 -15.93
CA ASP A 118 8.47 -9.75 -17.18
C ASP A 118 8.30 -8.22 -17.08
N LEU A 119 9.19 -7.47 -17.73
CA LEU A 119 9.15 -6.00 -17.70
C LEU A 119 7.96 -5.37 -18.45
N SER A 120 7.11 -6.16 -19.12
CA SER A 120 5.84 -5.70 -19.67
C SER A 120 4.70 -5.74 -18.66
N ARG A 121 4.89 -6.44 -17.52
CA ARG A 121 3.91 -6.53 -16.44
C ARG A 121 4.27 -5.59 -15.32
N GLU A 122 3.31 -4.78 -14.90
CA GLU A 122 3.45 -3.93 -13.72
C GLU A 122 3.53 -4.76 -12.43
N TYR A 123 4.38 -4.31 -11.51
CA TYR A 123 4.42 -4.73 -10.12
C TYR A 123 3.45 -3.84 -9.32
N TYR A 124 2.32 -4.40 -8.89
CA TYR A 124 1.26 -3.63 -8.25
C TYR A 124 1.56 -3.34 -6.78
N THR A 125 1.24 -2.13 -6.35
CA THR A 125 1.39 -1.71 -4.95
C THR A 125 0.00 -1.65 -4.31
N MET A 126 -0.58 -2.84 -4.12
CA MET A 126 -1.92 -2.97 -3.54
C MET A 126 -1.84 -3.00 -2.01
N LEU A 127 -2.68 -2.19 -1.39
CA LEU A 127 -2.88 -2.19 0.05
C LEU A 127 -4.39 -2.19 0.30
N TYR A 128 -4.85 -2.98 1.26
CA TYR A 128 -6.20 -2.80 1.76
C TYR A 128 -6.32 -1.39 2.35
N ASN A 129 -7.41 -0.69 2.02
CA ASN A 129 -7.63 0.68 2.46
C ASN A 129 -8.80 0.75 3.44
N SER A 130 -8.61 1.49 4.53
CA SER A 130 -9.66 1.93 5.43
C SER A 130 -9.16 3.19 6.16
N PRO A 131 -10.01 4.21 6.38
CA PRO A 131 -11.44 4.26 6.04
C PRO A 131 -11.70 4.61 4.56
N HIS A 132 -12.88 4.22 4.07
CA HIS A 132 -13.42 4.67 2.78
C HIS A 132 -14.28 5.92 2.92
N TYR A 133 -14.63 6.57 1.80
CA TYR A 133 -15.40 7.82 1.78
C TYR A 133 -16.73 7.68 2.54
N ARG A 134 -17.44 6.56 2.36
CA ARG A 134 -18.69 6.29 3.09
C ARG A 134 -18.49 6.22 4.61
N ASN A 135 -17.39 5.65 5.07
CA ASN A 135 -17.08 5.52 6.49
C ASN A 135 -16.79 6.89 7.09
N ILE A 136 -15.97 7.68 6.39
CA ILE A 136 -15.66 9.06 6.78
C ILE A 136 -16.95 9.87 6.85
N LEU A 137 -17.77 9.86 5.79
CA LEU A 137 -19.03 10.61 5.71
C LEU A 137 -19.99 10.27 6.85
N GLN A 138 -20.16 8.99 7.15
CA GLN A 138 -21.00 8.53 8.24
C GLN A 138 -20.46 9.00 9.60
N ALA A 139 -19.16 8.80 9.84
CA ALA A 139 -18.53 9.13 11.12
C ALA A 139 -18.48 10.64 11.40
N ASN A 140 -18.50 11.50 10.38
CA ASN A 140 -18.50 12.95 10.55
C ASN A 140 -19.89 13.61 10.54
N GLY A 141 -20.98 12.82 10.49
CA GLY A 141 -22.35 13.34 10.50
C GLY A 141 -22.84 13.87 9.14
N GLY A 142 -22.28 13.41 8.02
CA GLY A 142 -22.75 13.75 6.67
C GLY A 142 -22.13 15.00 6.03
N ASN A 143 -21.07 15.56 6.62
CA ASN A 143 -20.29 16.66 6.06
C ASN A 143 -19.44 16.20 4.85
N THR A 144 -20.00 16.38 3.65
CA THR A 144 -19.34 16.03 2.39
C THR A 144 -18.05 16.83 2.14
N ALA A 145 -17.96 18.07 2.59
CA ALA A 145 -16.75 18.88 2.40
C ALA A 145 -15.58 18.35 3.23
N HIS A 146 -15.86 17.86 4.45
CA HIS A 146 -14.86 17.16 5.27
C HIS A 146 -14.44 15.85 4.62
N ALA A 147 -15.41 15.01 4.23
CA ALA A 147 -15.14 13.73 3.61
C ALA A 147 -14.29 13.86 2.33
N ASP A 148 -14.57 14.85 1.48
CA ASP A 148 -13.78 15.14 0.29
C ASP A 148 -12.32 15.48 0.61
N ARG A 149 -12.10 16.38 1.58
CA ARG A 149 -10.75 16.82 1.96
C ARG A 149 -9.95 15.64 2.52
N LYS A 150 -10.54 14.91 3.46
CA LYS A 150 -9.92 13.76 4.12
C LYS A 150 -9.60 12.64 3.13
N MET A 151 -10.54 12.25 2.28
CA MET A 151 -10.31 11.19 1.28
C MET A 151 -9.26 11.59 0.26
N ARG A 152 -9.25 12.86 -0.16
CA ARG A 152 -8.19 13.38 -1.05
C ARG A 152 -6.82 13.33 -0.37
N ALA A 153 -6.73 13.72 0.91
CA ALA A 153 -5.48 13.68 1.66
C ALA A 153 -4.95 12.24 1.83
N LEU A 154 -5.83 11.27 2.09
CA LEU A 154 -5.48 9.84 2.17
C LEU A 154 -4.88 9.33 0.85
N TYR A 155 -5.55 9.57 -0.28
CA TYR A 155 -5.02 9.14 -1.58
C TYR A 155 -3.76 9.91 -2.01
N GLN A 156 -3.64 11.18 -1.66
CA GLN A 156 -2.39 11.93 -1.88
C GLN A 156 -1.24 11.34 -1.09
N ASN A 157 -1.47 10.99 0.18
CA ASN A 157 -0.48 10.33 1.02
C ASN A 157 -0.05 8.98 0.42
N MET A 158 -1.00 8.11 0.05
CA MET A 158 -0.69 6.84 -0.61
C MET A 158 0.13 7.01 -1.89
N ARG A 159 -0.26 7.95 -2.77
CA ARG A 159 0.47 8.23 -4.01
C ARG A 159 1.89 8.72 -3.72
N ASP A 160 2.06 9.60 -2.74
CA ASP A 160 3.37 10.10 -2.33
C ASP A 160 4.25 8.99 -1.71
N HIS A 161 3.65 7.87 -1.28
CA HIS A 161 4.31 6.64 -0.83
C HIS A 161 4.43 5.55 -1.92
N ASN A 162 4.13 5.89 -3.18
CA ASN A 162 4.07 4.97 -4.32
C ASN A 162 3.08 3.79 -4.14
N ILE A 163 2.09 3.91 -3.27
CA ILE A 163 0.95 2.99 -3.19
C ILE A 163 -0.11 3.49 -4.17
N LEU A 164 -0.21 2.79 -5.30
CA LEU A 164 -0.96 3.24 -6.47
C LEU A 164 -2.19 2.37 -6.75
N ASN A 165 -2.35 1.23 -6.09
CA ASN A 165 -3.41 0.27 -6.35
C ASN A 165 -4.21 -0.08 -5.08
N PRO A 166 -4.66 0.88 -4.26
CA PRO A 166 -5.40 0.56 -3.04
C PRO A 166 -6.70 -0.21 -3.36
N LEU A 167 -7.08 -1.15 -2.50
CA LEU A 167 -8.36 -1.85 -2.66
C LEU A 167 -9.51 -0.83 -2.53
N PHE A 168 -10.37 -0.80 -3.54
CA PHE A 168 -11.58 0.01 -3.59
C PHE A 168 -12.77 -0.75 -3.01
N PRO A 169 -13.67 -0.10 -2.24
CA PRO A 169 -14.78 -0.78 -1.60
C PRO A 169 -15.81 -1.23 -2.64
N ASP A 170 -16.32 -2.44 -2.51
CA ASP A 170 -17.33 -2.96 -3.42
C ASP A 170 -18.60 -2.09 -3.44
N TYR A 171 -19.16 -1.97 -4.64
CA TYR A 171 -20.39 -1.24 -4.88
C TYR A 171 -21.57 -1.79 -4.06
N ARG A 172 -22.33 -0.86 -3.48
CA ARG A 172 -23.61 -1.12 -2.85
C ARG A 172 -24.62 -0.05 -3.29
N PRO A 173 -25.85 -0.42 -3.72
CA PRO A 173 -26.82 0.54 -4.23
C PRO A 173 -27.13 1.70 -3.28
N GLU A 174 -27.23 1.42 -1.98
CA GLU A 174 -27.50 2.41 -0.94
C GLU A 174 -26.37 3.44 -0.73
N PHE A 175 -25.17 3.17 -1.25
CA PHE A 175 -23.99 4.06 -1.16
C PHE A 175 -23.50 4.55 -2.52
N LYS A 176 -24.35 4.52 -3.55
CA LYS A 176 -23.99 4.86 -4.93
C LYS A 176 -23.28 6.21 -5.08
N ASP A 177 -23.78 7.26 -4.44
CA ASP A 177 -23.19 8.60 -4.55
C ASP A 177 -21.80 8.67 -3.90
N SER A 178 -21.65 8.05 -2.73
CA SER A 178 -20.35 7.92 -2.04
C SER A 178 -19.34 7.14 -2.89
N PHE A 179 -19.77 6.05 -3.52
CA PHE A 179 -18.94 5.23 -4.40
C PHE A 179 -18.44 6.03 -5.62
N ILE A 180 -19.34 6.71 -6.33
CA ILE A 180 -18.97 7.56 -7.49
C ILE A 180 -18.04 8.69 -7.06
N ARG A 181 -18.29 9.31 -5.91
CA ARG A 181 -17.46 10.41 -5.39
C ARG A 181 -16.05 9.95 -5.04
N GLU A 182 -15.91 8.81 -4.35
CA GLU A 182 -14.61 8.23 -4.01
C GLU A 182 -13.82 7.86 -5.29
N LEU A 183 -14.45 7.25 -6.30
CA LEU A 183 -13.82 6.96 -7.59
C LEU A 183 -13.25 8.22 -8.25
N ARG A 184 -14.01 9.32 -8.27
CA ARG A 184 -13.57 10.60 -8.84
C ARG A 184 -12.41 11.20 -8.04
N ILE A 185 -12.45 11.12 -6.71
CA ILE A 185 -11.36 11.59 -5.86
C ILE A 185 -10.10 10.77 -6.13
N MET A 186 -10.20 9.43 -6.15
CA MET A 186 -9.09 8.50 -6.45
C MET A 186 -8.42 8.85 -7.78
N LYS A 187 -9.21 9.01 -8.86
CA LYS A 187 -8.72 9.41 -10.19
C LYS A 187 -8.04 10.78 -10.16
N SER A 188 -8.66 11.78 -9.53
CA SER A 188 -8.11 13.14 -9.46
C SER A 188 -6.86 13.28 -8.59
N ALA A 189 -6.69 12.39 -7.61
CA ALA A 189 -5.50 12.33 -6.76
C ALA A 189 -4.28 11.78 -7.52
N GLY A 190 -4.49 11.09 -8.65
CA GLY A 190 -3.43 10.45 -9.44
C GLY A 190 -3.05 9.06 -8.93
N ILE A 191 -3.97 8.39 -8.24
CA ILE A 191 -3.88 6.96 -7.94
C ILE A 191 -4.21 6.17 -9.21
N SER A 192 -3.58 5.01 -9.40
CA SER A 192 -3.83 4.17 -10.58
C SER A 192 -5.23 3.57 -10.48
N THR A 193 -6.05 3.84 -11.50
CA THR A 193 -7.40 3.25 -11.61
C THR A 193 -7.48 2.18 -12.68
N ASP A 194 -6.38 1.91 -13.39
CA ASP A 194 -6.29 0.92 -14.45
C ASP A 194 -5.15 -0.09 -14.18
N PRO A 195 -5.45 -1.31 -13.70
CA PRO A 195 -6.78 -1.81 -13.34
C PRO A 195 -7.27 -1.25 -11.98
N LEU A 196 -8.58 -1.33 -11.77
CA LEU A 196 -9.19 -1.10 -10.45
C LEU A 196 -9.18 -2.41 -9.66
N PHE A 197 -8.72 -2.38 -8.40
CA PHE A 197 -8.81 -3.52 -7.48
C PHE A 197 -10.05 -3.34 -6.60
N GLY A 198 -10.96 -4.32 -6.61
CA GLY A 198 -12.26 -4.22 -5.94
C GLY A 198 -13.25 -3.33 -6.69
N GLY A 199 -14.24 -2.80 -5.98
CA GLY A 199 -15.28 -1.91 -6.53
C GLY A 199 -16.47 -2.63 -7.16
N ILE A 200 -16.26 -3.83 -7.68
CA ILE A 200 -17.32 -4.72 -8.17
C ILE A 200 -17.26 -6.01 -7.35
N PRO A 201 -18.38 -6.44 -6.72
CA PRO A 201 -18.38 -7.59 -5.83
C PRO A 201 -18.01 -8.87 -6.60
N GLY A 202 -17.04 -9.64 -6.08
CA GLY A 202 -16.64 -10.92 -6.65
C GLY A 202 -17.48 -12.12 -6.18
N PHE A 203 -18.40 -11.93 -5.24
CA PHE A 203 -19.28 -12.97 -4.72
C PHE A 203 -20.65 -12.39 -4.29
N PRO A 204 -21.73 -13.21 -4.22
CA PRO A 204 -23.06 -12.70 -3.90
C PRO A 204 -23.27 -12.24 -2.45
N SER A 205 -23.10 -13.14 -1.49
CA SER A 205 -23.24 -12.87 -0.06
C SER A 205 -22.78 -14.08 0.76
N TYR A 206 -22.53 -13.87 2.07
CA TYR A 206 -22.32 -14.96 3.03
C TYR A 206 -23.48 -15.97 2.98
N ASN A 207 -24.73 -15.51 3.13
CA ASN A 207 -25.88 -16.41 3.17
C ASN A 207 -26.00 -17.28 1.92
N TRP A 208 -25.68 -16.74 0.74
CA TRP A 208 -25.69 -17.53 -0.49
C TRP A 208 -24.55 -18.55 -0.53
N LEU A 209 -23.31 -18.13 -0.24
CA LEU A 209 -22.11 -18.99 -0.28
C LEU A 209 -22.23 -20.23 0.62
N PHE A 210 -22.90 -20.08 1.76
CA PHE A 210 -23.07 -21.13 2.75
C PHE A 210 -24.44 -21.83 2.67
N SER A 211 -25.28 -21.49 1.69
CA SER A 211 -26.63 -22.06 1.56
C SER A 211 -26.58 -23.53 1.09
N PRO A 212 -27.54 -24.37 1.53
CA PRO A 212 -27.67 -25.73 1.02
C PRO A 212 -28.04 -25.77 -0.48
N ASP A 213 -28.47 -24.64 -1.05
CA ASP A 213 -28.81 -24.54 -2.46
C ASP A 213 -27.60 -24.54 -3.39
N VAL A 214 -26.42 -24.22 -2.87
CA VAL A 214 -25.17 -24.18 -3.65
C VAL A 214 -24.09 -25.08 -3.11
N LYS A 215 -24.08 -25.30 -1.79
CA LYS A 215 -23.08 -26.12 -1.12
C LYS A 215 -23.11 -27.54 -1.67
N ASP A 216 -21.93 -28.04 -2.04
CA ASP A 216 -21.73 -29.39 -2.58
C ASP A 216 -22.54 -29.71 -3.86
N LYS A 217 -23.19 -28.72 -4.49
CA LYS A 217 -23.94 -28.88 -5.73
C LYS A 217 -23.08 -28.58 -6.96
N PRO A 218 -23.27 -29.30 -8.07
CA PRO A 218 -22.65 -28.98 -9.35
C PRO A 218 -22.94 -27.53 -9.78
N MET A 219 -21.96 -26.85 -10.37
CA MET A 219 -22.06 -25.46 -10.82
C MET A 219 -23.30 -25.19 -11.69
N ALA A 220 -23.72 -26.16 -12.52
CA ALA A 220 -24.90 -26.04 -13.37
C ALA A 220 -26.20 -25.84 -12.58
N GLU A 221 -26.32 -26.46 -11.40
CA GLU A 221 -27.53 -26.48 -10.57
C GLU A 221 -27.62 -25.32 -9.57
N GLN A 222 -26.50 -24.64 -9.30
CA GLN A 222 -26.47 -23.55 -8.30
C GLN A 222 -27.30 -22.34 -8.78
N PRO A 223 -28.26 -21.82 -8.00
CA PRO A 223 -28.98 -20.61 -8.38
C PRO A 223 -28.05 -19.38 -8.39
N MET A 224 -28.24 -18.47 -9.35
CA MET A 224 -27.57 -17.16 -9.34
C MET A 224 -28.49 -16.10 -8.73
N PRO A 225 -28.08 -15.38 -7.66
CA PRO A 225 -28.91 -14.34 -7.06
C PRO A 225 -29.09 -13.15 -8.01
N GLN A 226 -30.35 -12.77 -8.24
CA GLN A 226 -30.66 -11.65 -9.14
C GLN A 226 -30.11 -10.32 -8.62
N ASP A 227 -30.06 -10.13 -7.30
CA ASP A 227 -29.50 -8.92 -6.69
C ASP A 227 -27.98 -8.80 -6.92
N PHE A 228 -27.25 -9.93 -6.94
CA PHE A 228 -25.83 -9.94 -7.28
C PHE A 228 -25.61 -9.54 -8.74
N ILE A 229 -26.38 -10.12 -9.67
CA ILE A 229 -26.35 -9.75 -11.08
C ILE A 229 -26.59 -8.24 -11.25
N GLN A 230 -27.62 -7.70 -10.60
CA GLN A 230 -27.94 -6.27 -10.65
C GLN A 230 -26.80 -5.39 -10.11
N LYS A 231 -26.20 -5.76 -8.97
CA LYS A 231 -25.06 -5.03 -8.37
C LYS A 231 -23.85 -5.03 -9.30
N VAL A 232 -23.50 -6.18 -9.87
CA VAL A 232 -22.37 -6.31 -10.81
C VAL A 232 -22.63 -5.48 -12.06
N ASP A 233 -23.83 -5.59 -12.65
CA ASP A 233 -24.19 -4.84 -13.86
C ASP A 233 -24.21 -3.33 -13.65
N GLU A 234 -24.71 -2.87 -12.51
CA GLU A 234 -24.73 -1.44 -12.18
C GLU A 234 -23.33 -0.91 -11.90
N ALA A 235 -22.53 -1.63 -11.10
CA ALA A 235 -21.16 -1.25 -10.80
C ALA A 235 -20.29 -1.23 -12.08
N TYR A 236 -20.44 -2.23 -12.96
CA TYR A 236 -19.77 -2.28 -14.26
C TYR A 236 -20.06 -1.02 -15.10
N LYS A 237 -21.33 -0.61 -15.18
CA LYS A 237 -21.74 0.61 -15.91
C LYS A 237 -21.14 1.87 -15.29
N ILE A 238 -21.15 1.98 -13.96
CA ILE A 238 -20.60 3.12 -13.23
C ILE A 238 -19.08 3.21 -13.44
N VAL A 239 -18.36 2.12 -13.21
CA VAL A 239 -16.90 2.04 -13.36
C VAL A 239 -16.49 2.37 -14.80
N THR A 240 -17.16 1.75 -15.79
CA THR A 240 -16.90 2.03 -17.21
C THR A 240 -17.10 3.51 -17.54
N LYS A 241 -18.18 4.11 -17.02
CA LYS A 241 -18.48 5.53 -17.26
C LYS A 241 -17.46 6.47 -16.61
N GLU A 242 -17.09 6.23 -15.36
CA GLU A 242 -16.23 7.15 -14.58
C GLU A 242 -14.74 6.99 -14.93
N LEU A 243 -14.30 5.76 -15.25
CA LEU A 243 -12.89 5.44 -15.53
C LEU A 243 -12.58 5.33 -17.03
N GLY A 244 -13.55 5.01 -17.87
CA GLY A 244 -13.37 4.82 -19.31
C GLY A 244 -12.95 3.40 -19.71
N HIS A 245 -12.93 2.45 -18.77
CA HIS A 245 -12.62 1.03 -18.98
C HIS A 245 -13.32 0.18 -17.91
N HIS A 246 -13.34 -1.14 -18.11
CA HIS A 246 -13.86 -2.14 -17.16
C HIS A 246 -12.81 -3.16 -16.72
N ARG A 247 -11.52 -2.87 -16.92
CA ARG A 247 -10.42 -3.65 -16.33
C ARG A 247 -10.45 -3.58 -14.79
N VAL A 248 -11.07 -4.59 -14.17
CA VAL A 248 -11.32 -4.66 -12.73
C VAL A 248 -10.94 -6.05 -12.22
N TYR A 249 -10.16 -6.09 -11.14
CA TYR A 249 -9.98 -7.29 -10.32
C TYR A 249 -11.06 -7.32 -9.23
N CYS A 250 -12.14 -8.07 -9.46
CA CYS A 250 -13.23 -8.26 -8.50
C CYS A 250 -12.78 -9.20 -7.38
N PHE A 251 -13.00 -8.83 -6.12
CA PHE A 251 -12.51 -9.62 -4.98
C PHE A 251 -13.47 -10.73 -4.58
N GLY A 252 -12.95 -11.96 -4.57
CA GLY A 252 -13.62 -13.12 -3.99
C GLY A 252 -13.73 -13.02 -2.47
N TRP A 253 -14.44 -13.99 -1.89
CA TRP A 253 -14.54 -14.19 -0.45
C TRP A 253 -13.15 -14.32 0.16
N ASP A 254 -13.00 -13.74 1.35
CA ASP A 254 -11.73 -13.68 2.07
C ASP A 254 -11.35 -15.04 2.67
N GLU A 255 -10.14 -15.50 2.39
CA GLU A 255 -9.54 -16.75 2.88
C GLU A 255 -10.49 -17.96 2.85
N PRO A 256 -11.09 -18.28 1.69
CA PRO A 256 -12.14 -19.27 1.63
C PRO A 256 -11.60 -20.67 1.93
N SER A 257 -12.41 -21.50 2.59
CA SER A 257 -12.19 -22.95 2.52
C SER A 257 -12.33 -23.41 1.07
N MET A 258 -11.72 -24.54 0.70
CA MET A 258 -11.73 -24.97 -0.72
C MET A 258 -13.12 -25.27 -1.25
N GLY A 259 -14.06 -25.69 -0.37
CA GLY A 259 -15.47 -25.82 -0.75
C GLY A 259 -16.11 -24.48 -1.10
N ILE A 260 -15.87 -23.44 -0.29
CA ILE A 260 -16.35 -22.09 -0.56
C ILE A 260 -15.70 -21.51 -1.81
N LEU A 261 -14.41 -21.76 -2.03
CA LEU A 261 -13.71 -21.40 -3.26
C LEU A 261 -14.40 -22.02 -4.50
N VAL A 262 -14.76 -23.30 -4.44
CA VAL A 262 -15.50 -23.99 -5.51
C VAL A 262 -16.88 -23.35 -5.75
N THR A 263 -17.60 -22.98 -4.69
CA THR A 263 -18.92 -22.33 -4.79
C THR A 263 -18.84 -20.98 -5.50
N GLN A 264 -17.72 -20.27 -5.40
CA GLN A 264 -17.55 -18.97 -6.06
C GLN A 264 -17.37 -19.05 -7.59
N ARG A 265 -17.06 -20.24 -8.13
CA ARG A 265 -16.77 -20.40 -9.57
C ARG A 265 -17.93 -19.96 -10.48
N LYS A 266 -19.19 -20.11 -10.06
CA LYS A 266 -20.36 -19.67 -10.87
C LYS A 266 -20.46 -18.14 -10.95
N PRO A 267 -20.46 -17.39 -9.83
CA PRO A 267 -20.32 -15.94 -9.85
C PRO A 267 -19.11 -15.45 -10.64
N TRP A 268 -17.95 -16.11 -10.48
CA TRP A 268 -16.74 -15.73 -11.19
C TRP A 268 -16.84 -15.92 -12.70
N LYS A 269 -17.50 -17.00 -13.15
CA LYS A 269 -17.80 -17.16 -14.58
C LYS A 269 -18.63 -15.99 -15.11
N TYR A 270 -19.66 -15.55 -14.38
CA TYR A 270 -20.49 -14.42 -14.78
C TYR A 270 -19.69 -13.10 -14.89
N ILE A 271 -18.69 -12.91 -14.02
CA ILE A 271 -17.75 -11.79 -14.08
C ILE A 271 -16.82 -11.92 -15.29
N ALA A 272 -16.25 -13.10 -15.52
CA ALA A 272 -15.36 -13.38 -16.65
C ALA A 272 -16.06 -13.22 -18.02
N ASP A 273 -17.34 -13.60 -18.13
CA ASP A 273 -18.15 -13.39 -19.34
C ASP A 273 -18.33 -11.89 -19.70
N LYS A 274 -17.94 -10.98 -18.80
CA LYS A 274 -17.93 -9.52 -18.99
C LYS A 274 -16.52 -8.93 -19.15
N ASP A 275 -15.51 -9.77 -19.39
CA ASP A 275 -14.10 -9.38 -19.56
C ASP A 275 -13.49 -8.69 -18.33
N MET A 276 -13.96 -9.08 -17.14
CA MET A 276 -13.39 -8.68 -15.84
C MET A 276 -12.63 -9.83 -15.20
N GLN A 277 -11.70 -9.51 -14.32
CA GLN A 277 -10.81 -10.47 -13.67
C GLN A 277 -11.21 -10.73 -12.21
N ILE A 278 -10.78 -11.86 -11.67
CA ILE A 278 -10.94 -12.24 -10.27
C ILE A 278 -9.62 -12.10 -9.52
N CYS A 279 -9.69 -11.49 -8.32
CA CYS A 279 -8.65 -11.61 -7.32
C CYS A 279 -9.21 -12.24 -6.04
N SER A 280 -8.44 -13.07 -5.33
CA SER A 280 -8.86 -13.57 -4.02
C SER A 280 -7.69 -13.69 -3.04
N THR A 281 -7.98 -13.65 -1.75
CA THR A 281 -7.01 -14.04 -0.72
C THR A 281 -6.99 -15.55 -0.59
N GLY A 282 -5.80 -16.13 -0.46
CA GLY A 282 -5.69 -17.57 -0.54
C GLY A 282 -4.33 -18.15 -0.18
N ASN A 283 -4.18 -19.42 -0.54
CA ASN A 283 -2.97 -20.21 -0.36
C ASN A 283 -2.79 -21.17 -1.54
N ASP A 284 -1.73 -21.98 -1.51
CA ASP A 284 -1.32 -22.83 -2.63
C ASP A 284 -2.37 -23.86 -3.04
N ARG A 285 -3.30 -24.21 -2.13
CA ARG A 285 -4.40 -25.12 -2.47
C ARG A 285 -5.34 -24.52 -3.50
N HIS A 286 -5.41 -23.19 -3.62
CA HIS A 286 -6.23 -22.54 -4.65
C HIS A 286 -5.88 -23.02 -6.05
N LEU A 287 -4.60 -23.29 -6.34
CA LEU A 287 -4.17 -23.83 -7.64
C LEU A 287 -4.92 -25.11 -8.03
N LEU A 288 -5.21 -25.98 -7.05
CA LEU A 288 -5.91 -27.25 -7.27
C LEU A 288 -7.40 -27.08 -7.57
N TYR A 289 -8.02 -26.00 -7.09
CA TYR A 289 -9.47 -25.81 -7.13
C TYR A 289 -9.91 -24.63 -7.99
N ALA A 290 -9.10 -23.62 -8.23
CA ALA A 290 -9.53 -22.41 -8.92
C ALA A 290 -8.45 -21.76 -9.78
N GLY A 291 -7.24 -22.34 -9.89
CA GLY A 291 -6.16 -21.74 -10.68
C GLY A 291 -6.55 -21.41 -12.12
N TYR A 292 -7.48 -22.15 -12.72
CA TYR A 292 -7.95 -21.90 -14.10
C TYR A 292 -8.99 -20.75 -14.24
N ASN A 293 -9.56 -20.26 -13.13
CA ASN A 293 -10.60 -19.23 -13.13
C ASN A 293 -10.41 -18.14 -12.04
N GLU A 294 -9.20 -18.04 -11.50
CA GLU A 294 -8.76 -17.03 -10.53
C GLU A 294 -7.55 -16.28 -11.11
N ASP A 295 -7.75 -15.11 -11.72
CA ASP A 295 -6.68 -14.40 -12.44
C ASP A 295 -5.53 -13.92 -11.55
N PHE A 296 -5.79 -13.68 -10.27
CA PHE A 296 -4.82 -13.11 -9.33
C PHE A 296 -5.01 -13.62 -7.90
N CYS A 297 -4.03 -14.31 -7.33
CA CYS A 297 -4.10 -14.74 -5.93
C CYS A 297 -3.24 -13.86 -5.01
N ASN A 298 -3.82 -13.30 -3.96
CA ASN A 298 -3.10 -12.67 -2.87
C ASN A 298 -2.83 -13.73 -1.80
N THR A 299 -1.57 -14.11 -1.61
CA THR A 299 -1.24 -15.31 -0.83
C THR A 299 -0.52 -15.02 0.49
N ALA A 300 -0.93 -15.73 1.54
CA ALA A 300 -0.23 -15.72 2.82
C ALA A 300 0.99 -16.64 2.80
N GLY A 301 1.93 -16.41 3.72
CA GLY A 301 3.14 -17.22 3.90
C GLY A 301 4.35 -16.72 3.09
N THR A 302 5.43 -17.49 3.15
CA THR A 302 6.73 -17.08 2.59
C THR A 302 6.70 -17.01 1.06
N PRO A 303 7.05 -15.87 0.44
CA PRO A 303 7.12 -15.75 -1.00
C PRO A 303 8.35 -16.48 -1.55
N THR A 304 8.16 -17.26 -2.60
CA THR A 304 9.23 -17.96 -3.33
C THR A 304 8.99 -17.88 -4.84
N ARG A 305 10.06 -17.98 -5.64
CA ARG A 305 9.96 -18.08 -7.10
C ARG A 305 9.14 -19.29 -7.52
N GLU A 306 9.42 -20.46 -6.94
CA GLU A 306 8.71 -21.71 -7.27
C GLU A 306 7.18 -21.55 -7.11
N ARG A 307 6.75 -20.83 -6.06
CA ARG A 307 5.34 -20.54 -5.85
C ARG A 307 4.78 -19.64 -6.94
N ALA A 308 5.45 -18.52 -7.23
CA ALA A 308 5.01 -17.57 -8.25
C ALA A 308 4.97 -18.19 -9.65
N ASP A 309 6.00 -18.97 -10.00
CA ASP A 309 6.15 -19.60 -11.31
C ASP A 309 4.99 -20.56 -11.62
N LYS A 310 4.43 -21.25 -10.60
CA LYS A 310 3.23 -22.11 -10.77
C LYS A 310 2.00 -21.30 -11.20
N TRP A 311 1.80 -20.11 -10.66
CA TRP A 311 0.71 -19.22 -11.07
C TRP A 311 0.97 -18.64 -12.46
N HIS A 312 2.20 -18.21 -12.72
CA HIS A 312 2.59 -17.62 -14.00
C HIS A 312 2.52 -18.60 -15.17
N ALA A 313 2.73 -19.90 -14.93
CA ALA A 313 2.62 -20.94 -15.94
C ALA A 313 1.22 -21.01 -16.60
N MET A 314 0.20 -20.48 -15.92
CA MET A 314 -1.18 -20.40 -16.42
C MET A 314 -1.56 -18.98 -16.92
N GLY A 315 -0.63 -18.02 -16.83
CA GLY A 315 -0.84 -16.61 -17.19
C GLY A 315 -1.35 -15.73 -16.04
N ASN A 316 -1.73 -16.34 -14.91
CA ASN A 316 -2.25 -15.70 -13.71
C ASN A 316 -1.16 -14.88 -12.99
N ARG A 317 -1.56 -14.14 -11.95
CA ARG A 317 -0.69 -13.32 -11.12
C ARG A 317 -0.74 -13.74 -9.66
N ILE A 318 0.30 -13.40 -8.91
CA ILE A 318 0.39 -13.67 -7.47
C ILE A 318 1.01 -12.50 -6.71
N MET A 319 0.39 -12.11 -5.61
CA MET A 319 0.93 -11.13 -4.66
C MET A 319 1.01 -11.79 -3.27
N SER A 320 1.54 -11.06 -2.30
CA SER A 320 1.65 -11.58 -0.93
C SER A 320 1.14 -10.59 0.10
N TYR A 321 0.52 -11.16 1.12
CA TYR A 321 0.11 -10.51 2.36
C TYR A 321 0.56 -11.35 3.56
N ALA A 322 0.45 -10.80 4.77
CA ALA A 322 0.69 -11.54 6.01
C ALA A 322 2.11 -12.14 6.16
N ASN A 323 3.14 -11.52 5.56
CA ASN A 323 4.55 -11.90 5.76
C ASN A 323 5.51 -10.70 5.76
N PRO A 324 5.41 -9.78 6.73
CA PRO A 324 4.46 -9.75 7.85
C PRO A 324 3.15 -9.04 7.47
N HIS A 325 2.17 -9.07 8.38
CA HIS A 325 1.15 -8.02 8.41
C HIS A 325 1.76 -6.66 8.80
N THR A 326 0.98 -5.59 8.63
CA THR A 326 1.32 -4.26 9.15
C THR A 326 1.42 -4.29 10.69
N GLY A 327 2.22 -3.40 11.27
CA GLY A 327 2.46 -3.32 12.71
C GLY A 327 3.93 -3.27 13.13
N PRO A 328 4.88 -3.99 12.48
CA PRO A 328 6.29 -3.88 12.81
C PRO A 328 6.86 -2.50 12.44
N GLU A 329 7.06 -1.63 13.44
CA GLU A 329 7.75 -0.33 13.32
C GLU A 329 9.28 -0.46 13.12
N ASN A 330 9.67 -1.27 12.15
CA ASN A 330 11.03 -1.44 11.69
C ASN A 330 11.10 -1.12 10.18
N PRO A 331 11.58 0.08 9.80
CA PRO A 331 11.60 0.51 8.40
C PRO A 331 12.51 -0.37 7.53
N ASP A 332 13.62 -0.90 8.02
CA ASP A 332 14.49 -1.80 7.22
C ASP A 332 13.77 -3.11 6.89
N PHE A 333 13.11 -3.69 7.90
CA PHE A 333 12.36 -4.93 7.73
C PHE A 333 11.22 -4.76 6.72
N MET A 334 10.41 -3.71 6.88
CA MET A 334 9.28 -3.41 5.99
C MET A 334 9.74 -3.07 4.57
N ARG A 335 10.83 -2.30 4.45
CA ARG A 335 11.49 -2.02 3.16
C ARG A 335 11.93 -3.30 2.44
N ARG A 336 12.48 -4.26 3.20
CA ARG A 336 12.97 -5.53 2.66
C ARG A 336 11.85 -6.42 2.15
N VAL A 337 10.89 -6.70 3.03
CA VAL A 337 9.86 -7.73 2.79
C VAL A 337 8.81 -7.27 1.81
N HIS A 338 8.48 -5.97 1.74
CA HIS A 338 7.55 -5.41 0.75
C HIS A 338 8.24 -4.96 -0.55
N GLY A 339 9.57 -4.95 -0.59
CA GLY A 339 10.36 -4.48 -1.73
C GLY A 339 11.07 -5.62 -2.46
N LEU A 340 12.40 -5.63 -2.35
CA LEU A 340 13.25 -6.55 -3.12
C LEU A 340 12.96 -8.03 -2.83
N HIS A 341 12.53 -8.40 -1.62
CA HIS A 341 12.22 -9.80 -1.31
C HIS A 341 11.08 -10.35 -2.17
N LEU A 342 9.94 -9.64 -2.22
CA LEU A 342 8.82 -10.03 -3.09
C LEU A 342 9.18 -9.96 -4.56
N TYR A 343 9.85 -8.89 -4.95
CA TYR A 343 10.29 -8.69 -6.33
C TYR A 343 11.19 -9.84 -6.81
N LYS A 344 12.20 -10.24 -6.03
CA LYS A 344 13.09 -11.36 -6.38
C LYS A 344 12.41 -12.72 -6.26
N ALA A 345 11.38 -12.85 -5.45
CA ALA A 345 10.49 -14.01 -5.44
C ALA A 345 9.50 -14.05 -6.62
N ASN A 346 9.67 -13.20 -7.65
CA ASN A 346 8.79 -13.07 -8.81
C ASN A 346 7.33 -12.70 -8.48
N HIS A 347 7.01 -12.24 -7.28
CA HIS A 347 5.63 -11.82 -7.00
C HIS A 347 5.29 -10.55 -7.80
N ASP A 348 4.02 -10.46 -8.22
CA ASP A 348 3.46 -9.38 -9.03
C ASP A 348 3.14 -8.12 -8.21
N GLY A 349 3.39 -8.10 -6.90
CA GLY A 349 3.08 -6.94 -6.09
C GLY A 349 3.07 -7.15 -4.59
N ILE A 350 2.80 -6.05 -3.90
CA ILE A 350 2.39 -5.99 -2.50
C ILE A 350 0.87 -6.19 -2.45
N GLY A 351 0.39 -6.98 -1.48
CA GLY A 351 -1.04 -7.23 -1.25
C GLY A 351 -1.49 -7.04 0.20
N ASN A 352 -0.83 -6.20 1.00
CA ASN A 352 -0.92 -6.29 2.46
C ASN A 352 -2.17 -5.64 3.10
N TYR A 353 -2.51 -6.10 4.30
CA TYR A 353 -3.61 -5.60 5.15
C TYR A 353 -3.03 -4.81 6.33
N ILE A 354 -3.43 -3.57 6.63
CA ILE A 354 -4.32 -2.56 6.00
C ILE A 354 -3.70 -1.19 6.33
N LEU A 355 -4.09 -0.07 5.69
CA LEU A 355 -3.54 1.25 6.03
C LEU A 355 -3.72 1.64 7.52
N SER A 356 -4.92 1.44 8.06
CA SER A 356 -5.27 1.72 9.45
C SER A 356 -6.49 0.92 9.88
N CYS A 357 -6.52 0.49 11.14
CA CYS A 357 -7.66 -0.25 11.71
C CYS A 357 -8.09 0.28 13.09
N THR A 358 -7.19 0.40 14.08
CA THR A 358 -7.59 0.75 15.46
C THR A 358 -7.36 2.22 15.83
N GLY A 359 -7.07 3.08 14.86
CA GLY A 359 -6.90 4.51 15.08
C GLY A 359 -5.66 4.80 15.94
N TRP A 360 -5.84 5.44 17.09
CA TRP A 360 -4.74 5.87 17.96
C TRP A 360 -4.41 4.92 19.11
N ASN A 361 -5.22 3.88 19.33
CA ASN A 361 -4.98 2.91 20.40
C ASN A 361 -4.44 1.59 19.82
N ASP A 362 -3.12 1.47 19.84
CA ASP A 362 -2.37 0.31 19.33
C ASP A 362 -2.53 -0.95 20.22
N PHE A 363 -3.07 -0.79 21.43
CA PHE A 363 -3.28 -1.88 22.38
C PHE A 363 -4.67 -2.54 22.23
N LEU A 364 -5.51 -2.01 21.33
CA LEU A 364 -6.76 -2.65 20.93
C LEU A 364 -6.48 -3.64 19.79
N GLY A 365 -7.11 -4.81 19.84
CA GLY A 365 -7.01 -5.83 18.78
C GLY A 365 -6.15 -7.06 19.14
N SER A 366 -5.73 -7.81 18.12
CA SER A 366 -4.95 -9.05 18.28
C SER A 366 -3.49 -8.75 18.64
N TYR A 367 -2.92 -9.59 19.51
CA TYR A 367 -1.72 -9.36 20.32
C TYR A 367 -0.39 -9.04 19.58
N ASN A 368 -0.33 -9.03 18.25
CA ASN A 368 0.96 -8.98 17.52
C ASN A 368 1.06 -7.97 16.36
N PHE A 369 0.05 -7.11 16.12
CA PHE A 369 -0.01 -6.31 14.90
C PHE A 369 -0.06 -4.79 15.10
N ARG A 370 0.18 -4.30 16.33
CA ARG A 370 0.08 -2.86 16.66
C ARG A 370 -1.21 -2.24 16.08
N GLY A 371 -2.33 -2.91 16.31
CA GLY A 371 -3.63 -2.46 15.80
C GLY A 371 -3.77 -2.33 14.27
N PHE A 372 -2.86 -2.93 13.48
CA PHE A 372 -2.79 -2.79 12.02
C PHE A 372 -2.77 -1.32 11.55
N ASN A 373 -1.95 -0.48 12.20
CA ASN A 373 -1.82 0.95 11.88
C ASN A 373 -0.46 1.27 11.24
N MET A 374 -0.48 1.48 9.92
CA MET A 374 0.64 2.09 9.18
C MET A 374 0.66 3.60 9.26
N THR A 375 -0.49 4.18 9.55
CA THR A 375 -0.65 5.62 9.70
C THR A 375 -1.63 5.88 10.82
N TYR A 376 -1.51 7.07 11.44
CA TYR A 376 -2.46 7.51 12.44
C TYR A 376 -3.43 8.56 11.88
N PRO A 377 -4.75 8.40 12.05
CA PRO A 377 -5.74 9.31 11.49
C PRO A 377 -5.75 10.65 12.22
N THR A 378 -5.65 11.76 11.48
CA THR A 378 -5.95 13.11 11.99
C THR A 378 -7.32 13.55 11.48
N ARG A 379 -7.84 14.72 11.87
CA ARG A 379 -9.10 15.22 11.32
C ARG A 379 -9.05 15.37 9.80
N ASP A 380 -7.95 15.90 9.27
CA ASP A 380 -7.86 16.30 7.87
C ASP A 380 -6.99 15.36 7.00
N GLY A 381 -6.34 14.36 7.58
CA GLY A 381 -5.44 13.46 6.85
C GLY A 381 -4.88 12.35 7.73
N VAL A 382 -3.59 12.05 7.60
CA VAL A 382 -2.90 11.05 8.40
C VAL A 382 -1.53 11.53 8.83
N ILE A 383 -0.96 10.86 9.83
CA ILE A 383 0.42 10.97 10.26
C ILE A 383 1.13 9.67 9.89
N ASP A 384 2.22 9.79 9.14
CA ASP A 384 3.05 8.67 8.70
C ASP A 384 3.84 8.06 9.85
N THR A 385 4.16 6.78 9.76
CA THR A 385 5.02 6.07 10.73
C THR A 385 6.34 5.63 10.08
N LEU A 386 7.24 5.01 10.86
CA LEU A 386 8.49 4.49 10.29
C LEU A 386 8.23 3.31 9.37
N GLU A 387 7.27 2.44 9.72
CA GLU A 387 6.91 1.30 8.87
C GLU A 387 6.41 1.76 7.49
N TRP A 388 5.61 2.83 7.45
CA TRP A 388 5.05 3.36 6.21
C TRP A 388 6.10 3.97 5.29
N GLU A 389 7.04 4.72 5.87
CA GLU A 389 8.20 5.22 5.13
C GLU A 389 9.11 4.08 4.63
N GLY A 390 9.23 3.00 5.41
CA GLY A 390 9.88 1.76 4.99
C GLY A 390 9.25 1.18 3.71
N ILE A 391 7.92 1.10 3.66
CA ILE A 391 7.19 0.64 2.47
C ILE A 391 7.42 1.58 1.27
N ARG A 392 7.40 2.92 1.47
CA ARG A 392 7.70 3.87 0.39
C ARG A 392 9.06 3.61 -0.24
N GLU A 393 10.08 3.41 0.60
CA GLU A 393 11.44 3.09 0.17
C GLU A 393 11.55 1.70 -0.48
N ALA A 394 10.71 0.75 -0.07
CA ALA A 394 10.60 -0.58 -0.66
C ALA A 394 10.23 -0.51 -2.15
N VAL A 395 9.20 0.28 -2.45
CA VAL A 395 8.72 0.47 -3.82
C VAL A 395 9.77 1.21 -4.65
N ASP A 396 10.45 2.21 -4.07
CA ASP A 396 11.54 2.90 -4.78
C ASP A 396 12.70 1.95 -5.14
N ASP A 397 13.06 0.98 -4.28
CA ASP A 397 14.05 -0.05 -4.62
C ASP A 397 13.63 -0.90 -5.81
N VAL A 398 12.36 -1.30 -5.87
CA VAL A 398 11.82 -2.03 -7.03
C VAL A 398 11.86 -1.17 -8.29
N ARG A 399 11.62 0.14 -8.20
CA ARG A 399 11.73 1.07 -9.33
C ARG A 399 13.18 1.24 -9.81
N TYR A 400 14.15 1.25 -8.90
CA TYR A 400 15.58 1.20 -9.26
C TYR A 400 15.92 -0.12 -9.98
N ALA A 401 15.49 -1.26 -9.44
CA ALA A 401 15.70 -2.56 -10.07
C ALA A 401 15.06 -2.63 -11.47
N THR A 402 13.86 -2.08 -11.62
CA THR A 402 13.15 -1.94 -12.90
C THR A 402 13.98 -1.12 -13.89
N LYS A 403 14.45 0.08 -13.49
CA LYS A 403 15.25 0.95 -14.36
C LYS A 403 16.56 0.28 -14.79
N LEU A 404 17.23 -0.42 -13.87
CA LEU A 404 18.43 -1.20 -14.16
C LEU A 404 18.15 -2.25 -15.24
N LYS A 405 17.10 -3.05 -15.08
CA LYS A 405 16.76 -4.11 -16.06
C LYS A 405 16.36 -3.55 -17.41
N GLN A 406 15.60 -2.45 -17.45
CA GLN A 406 15.24 -1.78 -18.70
C GLN A 406 16.47 -1.32 -19.48
N LEU A 407 17.43 -0.66 -18.81
CA LEU A 407 18.66 -0.21 -19.44
C LEU A 407 19.56 -1.39 -19.84
N ALA A 408 19.62 -2.45 -19.03
CA ALA A 408 20.39 -3.64 -19.33
C ALA A 408 19.86 -4.36 -20.59
N GLN A 409 18.53 -4.52 -20.71
CA GLN A 409 17.91 -5.08 -21.90
C GLN A 409 18.15 -4.21 -23.13
N LYS A 410 18.03 -2.88 -22.99
CA LYS A 410 18.35 -1.94 -24.07
C LYS A 410 19.81 -2.08 -24.52
N ALA A 411 20.76 -2.17 -23.60
CA ALA A 411 22.18 -2.34 -23.92
C ALA A 411 22.45 -3.67 -24.63
N ILE A 412 21.83 -4.76 -24.17
CA ILE A 412 21.93 -6.08 -24.81
C ILE A 412 21.36 -6.06 -26.23
N ALA A 413 20.22 -5.39 -26.43
CA ALA A 413 19.56 -5.30 -27.74
C ALA A 413 20.39 -4.55 -28.80
N THR A 414 21.42 -3.80 -28.41
CA THR A 414 22.33 -3.14 -29.38
C THR A 414 23.19 -4.13 -30.17
N GLY A 415 23.40 -5.36 -29.64
CA GLY A 415 24.28 -6.37 -30.23
C GLY A 415 25.79 -6.08 -30.12
N LYS A 416 26.19 -4.89 -29.62
CA LYS A 416 27.61 -4.54 -29.43
C LYS A 416 28.16 -5.31 -28.22
N THR A 417 29.24 -6.07 -28.40
CA THR A 417 29.80 -6.95 -27.36
C THR A 417 29.97 -6.28 -26.00
N GLU A 418 30.56 -5.08 -25.96
CA GLU A 418 30.76 -4.32 -24.71
C GLU A 418 29.43 -3.94 -24.03
N ALA A 419 28.43 -3.52 -24.80
CA ALA A 419 27.12 -3.17 -24.28
C ALA A 419 26.36 -4.41 -23.78
N VAL A 420 26.46 -5.52 -24.53
CA VAL A 420 25.90 -6.82 -24.14
C VAL A 420 26.53 -7.30 -22.83
N TYR A 421 27.85 -7.20 -22.68
CA TYR A 421 28.55 -7.60 -21.46
C TYR A 421 28.19 -6.70 -20.27
N ALA A 422 28.11 -5.39 -20.46
CA ALA A 422 27.67 -4.47 -19.41
C ALA A 422 26.23 -4.77 -18.95
N GLY A 423 25.30 -4.97 -19.89
CA GLY A 423 23.92 -5.34 -19.59
C GLY A 423 23.82 -6.68 -18.85
N ARG A 424 24.52 -7.71 -19.34
CA ARG A 424 24.53 -9.04 -18.69
C ARG A 424 25.15 -8.99 -17.30
N ARG A 425 26.21 -8.21 -17.09
CA ARG A 425 26.83 -8.04 -15.76
C ARG A 425 25.87 -7.39 -14.76
N ALA A 426 25.13 -6.37 -15.19
CA ALA A 426 24.12 -5.73 -14.35
C ALA A 426 23.00 -6.70 -13.95
N LEU A 427 22.50 -7.49 -14.91
CA LEU A 427 21.48 -8.51 -14.65
C LEU A 427 22.02 -9.63 -13.76
N GLN A 428 23.26 -10.10 -13.99
CA GLN A 428 23.91 -11.09 -13.17
C GLN A 428 24.05 -10.62 -11.73
N TRP A 429 24.52 -9.39 -11.51
CA TRP A 429 24.64 -8.84 -10.16
C TRP A 429 23.28 -8.77 -9.45
N LEU A 430 22.25 -8.26 -10.12
CA LEU A 430 20.91 -8.17 -9.52
C LEU A 430 20.35 -9.56 -9.20
N GLU A 431 20.60 -10.56 -10.05
CA GLU A 431 20.19 -11.95 -9.82
C GLU A 431 20.94 -12.59 -8.65
N LEU A 432 22.24 -12.29 -8.47
CA LEU A 432 23.07 -12.85 -7.39
C LEU A 432 22.95 -12.10 -6.05
N LEU A 433 22.35 -10.91 -6.03
CA LEU A 433 22.08 -10.17 -4.80
C LEU A 433 21.21 -11.00 -3.84
N ASP A 434 21.72 -11.37 -2.67
CA ASP A 434 20.89 -11.96 -1.60
C ASP A 434 20.09 -10.85 -0.91
N GLU A 435 18.87 -10.63 -1.38
CA GLU A 435 18.01 -9.56 -0.88
C GLU A 435 17.55 -9.77 0.56
N LYS A 436 17.69 -10.99 1.10
CA LYS A 436 17.28 -11.30 2.48
C LYS A 436 18.28 -10.79 3.51
N SER A 437 19.56 -10.74 3.17
CA SER A 437 20.64 -10.38 4.09
C SER A 437 21.39 -9.10 3.71
N ALA A 438 21.30 -8.66 2.45
CA ALA A 438 22.03 -7.48 1.99
C ALA A 438 21.63 -6.19 2.71
N ASP A 439 22.60 -5.28 2.87
CA ASP A 439 22.30 -3.88 3.19
C ASP A 439 21.55 -3.24 2.01
N LEU A 440 20.32 -2.79 2.26
CA LEU A 440 19.45 -2.24 1.21
C LEU A 440 19.92 -0.87 0.71
N ASN A 441 20.66 -0.11 1.50
CA ASN A 441 21.28 1.13 1.04
C ASN A 441 22.43 0.82 0.07
N ALA A 442 23.28 -0.15 0.42
CA ALA A 442 24.34 -0.62 -0.47
C ALA A 442 23.78 -1.20 -1.76
N ALA A 443 22.73 -2.02 -1.69
CA ALA A 443 22.04 -2.56 -2.85
C ALA A 443 21.50 -1.45 -3.77
N ARG A 444 20.84 -0.43 -3.22
CA ARG A 444 20.38 0.73 -3.99
C ARG A 444 21.53 1.49 -4.63
N MET A 445 22.61 1.74 -3.89
CA MET A 445 23.77 2.44 -4.43
C MET A 445 24.43 1.68 -5.58
N GLU A 446 24.48 0.35 -5.51
CA GLU A 446 25.01 -0.47 -6.60
C GLU A 446 24.04 -0.52 -7.79
N MET A 447 22.72 -0.54 -7.56
CA MET A 447 21.74 -0.34 -8.65
C MET A 447 21.96 1.00 -9.37
N ILE A 448 22.16 2.08 -8.62
CA ILE A 448 22.47 3.40 -9.17
C ILE A 448 23.76 3.36 -9.99
N ASN A 449 24.81 2.71 -9.49
CA ASN A 449 26.08 2.54 -10.19
C ASN A 449 25.90 1.85 -11.55
N TYR A 450 25.16 0.73 -11.59
CA TYR A 450 24.85 0.04 -12.84
C TYR A 450 24.00 0.89 -13.79
N ILE A 451 22.97 1.58 -13.28
CA ILE A 451 22.13 2.47 -14.08
C ILE A 451 22.97 3.55 -14.76
N LEU A 452 23.84 4.24 -14.01
CA LEU A 452 24.71 5.29 -14.56
C LEU A 452 25.68 4.75 -15.61
N LYS A 453 26.28 3.57 -15.37
CA LYS A 453 27.18 2.91 -16.33
C LYS A 453 26.45 2.54 -17.61
N LEU A 454 25.26 1.96 -17.52
CA LEU A 454 24.47 1.54 -18.68
C LEU A 454 23.95 2.74 -19.48
N ASP A 455 23.53 3.81 -18.81
CA ASP A 455 23.02 5.02 -19.47
C ASP A 455 24.12 5.77 -20.24
N ALA A 456 25.38 5.60 -19.85
CA ALA A 456 26.53 6.14 -20.56
C ALA A 456 26.87 5.37 -21.86
N ILE A 457 26.27 4.19 -22.09
CA ILE A 457 26.48 3.37 -23.30
C ILE A 457 25.59 3.91 -24.43
N LYS A 458 26.22 4.40 -25.50
CA LYS A 458 25.54 4.97 -26.67
C LYS A 458 25.09 3.94 -27.72
#